data_AF-Q8LIU9-F1
#
_entry.id   AF-Q8LIU9-F1
#
_cell.length_a   1.000
_cell.length_b   1.000
_cell.length_c   1.000
_cell.angle_alpha   90.00
_cell.angle_beta   90.00
_cell.angle_gamma   90.00
#
_symmetry.space_group_name_H-M   'P 1'
#
loop_
_entity.id
_entity.type
_entity.pdbx_description
1 polymer ?
#
loop_
_entity_poly.entity_id
_entity_poly.type
_entity_poly.pdbx_seq_one_letter_code
_entity_poly.pdbx_strand_id
1 'polypeptide(L)'
;MHPTLLMACRLGDARPAAEGSPSASRRRASTIHSPGGSHLRRGELCAPCGRVTRRQRRRVVVVLESAKVIHDRARHLLHARNKKGDTPLHYGARAGGIRMVSLLIDLAATGERCQLLRATNASWETALHEVVRAGSKDIVVQLMAEDCELAGFPRDGGISPLYLAVLLDEIDIARSLYVMSHGNLSYSGPGRCNEDVF
;
A
#
# COMPACT_ATOMS: atom_id res chain seq x y z
N MET A 1 31.82 22.69 35.05
CA MET A 1 32.42 22.65 33.70
C MET A 1 31.38 22.07 32.74
N HIS A 2 30.55 22.94 32.14
CA HIS A 2 29.81 22.66 30.89
C HIS A 2 30.61 23.40 29.79
N PRO A 3 30.74 22.92 28.52
CA PRO A 3 29.63 23.04 27.57
C PRO A 3 29.49 21.99 26.44
N THR A 4 28.25 21.75 26.04
CA THR A 4 27.70 21.92 24.67
C THR A 4 28.53 21.42 23.48
N LEU A 5 28.03 20.39 22.77
CA LEU A 5 28.21 20.27 21.31
C LEU A 5 26.88 19.95 20.63
N LEU A 6 26.29 21.04 20.13
CA LEU A 6 25.17 21.14 19.22
C LEU A 6 25.73 21.20 17.77
N MET A 7 24.94 20.72 16.80
CA MET A 7 24.98 21.05 15.34
C MET A 7 26.00 20.32 14.46
N ALA A 8 25.70 19.91 13.21
CA ALA A 8 24.50 20.00 12.38
C ALA A 8 24.60 18.98 11.22
N CYS A 9 23.49 18.33 10.88
CA CYS A 9 23.32 17.61 9.61
C CYS A 9 23.21 18.62 8.46
N ARG A 10 23.96 18.36 7.39
CA ARG A 10 23.97 19.16 6.16
C ARG A 10 22.68 18.93 5.37
N LEU A 11 21.81 19.94 5.36
CA LEU A 11 20.78 20.11 4.33
C LEU A 11 21.46 20.56 3.04
N GLY A 12 21.48 19.69 2.04
CA GLY A 12 21.82 20.04 0.67
C GLY A 12 20.58 20.60 -0.02
N ASP A 13 20.46 21.92 -0.08
CA ASP A 13 19.44 22.60 -0.87
C ASP A 13 19.81 22.61 -2.35
N ALA A 14 18.82 22.21 -3.15
CA ALA A 14 18.87 22.19 -4.60
C ALA A 14 18.63 23.60 -5.19
N ARG A 15 19.54 23.97 -6.10
CA ARG A 15 19.40 24.77 -7.33
C ARG A 15 18.51 26.03 -7.35
N PRO A 16 19.05 27.19 -7.78
CA PRO A 16 18.28 28.26 -8.41
C PRO A 16 18.26 28.17 -9.94
N ALA A 17 17.30 28.91 -10.51
CA ALA A 17 16.78 28.87 -11.88
C ALA A 17 17.36 29.95 -12.81
N ALA A 18 17.05 29.77 -14.12
CA ALA A 18 17.00 30.77 -15.22
C ALA A 18 18.35 31.42 -15.63
N GLU A 19 18.68 31.79 -16.87
CA GLU A 19 17.94 32.34 -18.02
C GLU A 19 18.66 31.98 -19.35
N GLY A 20 17.98 32.09 -20.49
CA GLY A 20 18.60 31.98 -21.81
C GLY A 20 17.59 31.97 -22.96
N SER A 21 17.37 33.14 -23.56
CA SER A 21 16.31 33.50 -24.53
C SER A 21 16.64 33.10 -25.99
N PRO A 22 15.92 33.55 -27.04
CA PRO A 22 15.30 32.68 -28.04
C PRO A 22 16.00 32.72 -29.41
N SER A 23 15.78 31.69 -30.24
CA SER A 23 16.03 31.79 -31.69
C SER A 23 14.82 31.31 -32.49
N ALA A 24 14.27 32.27 -33.23
CA ALA A 24 13.19 32.09 -34.17
C ALA A 24 13.66 31.27 -35.38
N SER A 25 12.82 30.33 -35.82
CA SER A 25 12.75 30.04 -37.24
C SER A 25 11.34 29.57 -37.62
N ARG A 26 10.78 30.35 -38.55
CA ARG A 26 9.50 30.15 -39.23
C ARG A 26 9.51 28.80 -39.94
N ARG A 27 8.34 28.15 -40.03
CA ARG A 27 7.70 27.83 -41.32
C ARG A 27 6.29 27.25 -41.16
N ARG A 28 5.36 27.98 -41.79
CA ARG A 28 4.20 27.54 -42.59
C ARG A 28 3.08 26.77 -41.88
N ALA A 29 2.05 27.53 -41.55
CA ALA A 29 0.67 27.07 -41.60
C ALA A 29 0.34 26.59 -43.03
N SER A 30 -0.26 25.41 -43.14
CA SER A 30 -1.00 24.99 -44.33
C SER A 30 -2.34 24.44 -43.87
N THR A 31 -3.38 25.14 -44.31
CA THR A 31 -4.80 24.86 -44.13
C THR A 31 -5.22 23.81 -45.15
N ILE A 32 -5.66 22.60 -44.78
CA ILE A 32 -6.53 21.81 -45.68
C ILE A 32 -7.51 20.89 -44.90
N HIS A 33 -8.80 21.14 -45.15
CA HIS A 33 -9.97 20.26 -45.12
C HIS A 33 -10.45 19.56 -43.82
N SER A 34 -11.62 20.01 -43.37
CA SER A 34 -12.71 19.10 -42.98
C SER A 34 -13.42 18.59 -44.24
N PRO A 35 -13.91 17.34 -44.24
CA PRO A 35 -15.33 17.17 -44.55
C PRO A 35 -16.03 16.10 -43.69
N GLY A 36 -17.34 16.29 -43.52
CA GLY A 36 -18.30 15.20 -43.53
C GLY A 36 -18.47 14.39 -42.24
N GLY A 37 -19.55 14.67 -41.51
CA GLY A 37 -20.03 13.76 -40.48
C GLY A 37 -20.55 12.44 -41.05
N SER A 38 -20.51 11.38 -40.24
CA SER A 38 -21.59 10.40 -40.15
C SER A 38 -21.37 9.44 -38.98
N HIS A 39 -22.48 9.14 -38.31
CA HIS A 39 -22.73 7.96 -37.49
C HIS A 39 -21.94 7.75 -36.18
N LEU A 40 -22.64 8.07 -35.09
CA LEU A 40 -22.67 7.31 -33.84
C LEU A 40 -22.37 5.81 -34.05
N ARG A 41 -21.22 5.34 -33.58
CA ARG A 41 -21.12 4.00 -32.99
C ARG A 41 -20.43 4.10 -31.64
N ARG A 42 -21.14 3.57 -30.64
CA ARG A 42 -20.72 3.39 -29.25
C ARG A 42 -19.33 2.73 -29.20
N GLY A 43 -18.43 3.33 -28.44
CA GLY A 43 -17.11 2.76 -28.17
C GLY A 43 -16.09 3.83 -27.84
N GLU A 44 -16.36 4.64 -26.82
CA GLU A 44 -15.40 5.61 -26.29
C GLU A 44 -14.21 4.87 -25.67
N LEU A 45 -13.17 4.62 -26.46
CA LEU A 45 -11.81 4.73 -25.95
C LEU A 45 -11.36 6.16 -26.19
N CYS A 46 -11.16 6.92 -25.11
CA CYS A 46 -10.30 8.09 -25.14
C CYS A 46 -9.19 7.86 -24.11
N ALA A 47 -7.99 7.54 -24.61
CA ALA A 47 -6.73 7.78 -23.91
C ALA A 47 -6.04 8.94 -24.67
N PRO A 48 -5.49 9.96 -23.99
CA PRO A 48 -4.30 9.75 -23.18
C PRO A 48 -4.26 10.66 -21.94
N CYS A 49 -5.28 10.64 -21.08
CA CYS A 49 -5.17 11.30 -19.79
C CYS A 49 -5.41 10.28 -18.68
N GLY A 50 -4.40 10.04 -17.85
CA GLY A 50 -4.46 9.17 -16.67
C GLY A 50 -5.40 9.69 -15.57
N ARG A 51 -6.50 10.37 -15.91
CA ARG A 51 -7.55 10.74 -14.98
C ARG A 51 -8.52 9.58 -14.85
N VAL A 52 -8.45 8.93 -13.68
CA VAL A 52 -9.48 8.03 -13.16
C VAL A 52 -10.86 8.64 -13.43
N THR A 53 -11.73 7.89 -14.13
CA THR A 53 -13.05 8.37 -14.55
C THR A 53 -13.84 8.92 -13.34
N ARG A 54 -14.60 10.02 -13.51
CA ARG A 54 -15.41 10.64 -12.42
C ARG A 54 -16.32 9.63 -11.71
N ARG A 55 -16.74 8.57 -12.41
CA ARG A 55 -17.53 7.45 -11.86
C ARG A 55 -16.74 6.59 -10.87
N GLN A 56 -15.49 6.25 -11.19
CA GLN A 56 -14.64 5.42 -10.31
C GLN A 56 -14.29 6.17 -9.01
N ARG A 57 -14.06 7.50 -9.08
CA ARG A 57 -13.78 8.33 -7.91
C ARG A 57 -14.97 8.39 -6.93
N ARG A 58 -16.21 8.46 -7.42
CA ARG A 58 -17.41 8.39 -6.58
C ARG A 58 -17.54 7.04 -5.88
N ARG A 59 -17.27 5.93 -6.58
CA ARG A 59 -17.38 4.57 -6.01
C ARG A 59 -16.43 4.35 -4.84
N VAL A 60 -15.17 4.77 -4.95
CA VAL A 60 -14.18 4.64 -3.85
C VAL A 60 -14.56 5.51 -2.64
N VAL A 61 -15.08 6.71 -2.86
CA VAL A 61 -15.51 7.60 -1.77
C VAL A 61 -16.71 7.01 -1.00
N VAL A 62 -17.69 6.43 -1.71
CA VAL A 62 -18.87 5.81 -1.08
C VAL A 62 -18.49 4.60 -0.22
N VAL A 63 -17.55 3.77 -0.67
CA VAL A 63 -17.13 2.57 0.08
C VAL A 63 -16.40 2.94 1.37
N LEU A 64 -15.53 3.95 1.33
CA LEU A 64 -14.81 4.42 2.53
C LEU A 64 -15.77 5.06 3.55
N GLU A 65 -16.75 5.82 3.08
CA GLU A 65 -17.74 6.43 3.98
C GLU A 65 -18.65 5.39 4.63
N SER A 66 -19.01 4.35 3.87
CA SER A 66 -19.77 3.22 4.40
C SER A 66 -19.00 2.50 5.52
N ALA A 67 -17.69 2.32 5.37
CA ALA A 67 -16.85 1.70 6.39
C ALA A 67 -16.85 2.49 7.71
N LYS A 68 -16.80 3.83 7.66
CA LYS A 68 -16.90 4.69 8.85
C LYS A 68 -18.24 4.54 9.54
N VAL A 69 -19.35 4.65 8.79
CA VAL A 69 -20.70 4.52 9.35
C VAL A 69 -20.90 3.16 10.02
N ILE A 70 -20.35 2.09 9.43
CA ILE A 70 -20.39 0.75 10.02
C ILE A 70 -19.57 0.72 11.31
N HIS A 71 -18.37 1.28 11.32
CA HIS A 71 -17.53 1.33 12.52
C HIS A 71 -18.20 2.12 13.66
N ASP A 72 -18.83 3.25 13.36
CA ASP A 72 -19.54 4.07 14.36
C ASP A 72 -20.68 3.30 15.05
N ARG A 73 -21.35 2.41 14.31
CA ARG A 73 -22.46 1.59 14.84
C ARG A 73 -21.99 0.27 15.46
N ALA A 74 -20.88 -0.29 14.97
CA ALA A 74 -20.44 -1.64 15.30
C ALA A 74 -18.89 -1.74 15.32
N ARG A 75 -18.27 -1.07 16.30
CA ARG A 75 -16.79 -1.02 16.46
C ARG A 75 -16.12 -2.39 16.54
N HIS A 76 -16.77 -3.36 17.18
CA HIS A 76 -16.27 -4.73 17.32
C HIS A 76 -15.99 -5.43 15.97
N LEU A 77 -16.62 -4.97 14.88
CA LEU A 77 -16.37 -5.53 13.54
C LEU A 77 -14.96 -5.27 13.03
N LEU A 78 -14.23 -4.29 13.57
CA LEU A 78 -12.85 -4.00 13.18
C LEU A 78 -11.91 -5.19 13.44
N HIS A 79 -12.20 -5.99 14.48
CA HIS A 79 -11.45 -7.20 14.84
C HIS A 79 -12.20 -8.49 14.50
N ALA A 80 -13.39 -8.40 13.91
CA ALA A 80 -14.17 -9.58 13.55
C ALA A 80 -13.47 -10.38 12.45
N ARG A 81 -13.54 -11.70 12.56
CA ARG A 81 -12.89 -12.64 11.66
C ARG A 81 -13.94 -13.32 10.78
N ASN A 82 -13.68 -13.42 9.49
CA ASN A 82 -14.51 -14.22 8.59
C ASN A 82 -14.24 -15.74 8.78
N LYS A 83 -14.86 -16.57 7.92
CA LYS A 83 -14.64 -18.03 7.91
C LYS A 83 -13.19 -18.48 7.68
N LYS A 84 -12.36 -17.63 7.07
CA LYS A 84 -10.92 -17.87 6.83
C LYS A 84 -10.03 -17.28 7.93
N GLY A 85 -10.62 -16.70 8.98
CA GLY A 85 -9.87 -15.96 9.99
C GLY A 85 -9.40 -14.56 9.56
N ASP A 86 -9.73 -14.11 8.33
CA ASP A 86 -9.37 -12.79 7.83
C ASP A 86 -10.14 -11.71 8.60
N THR A 87 -9.39 -10.71 9.11
CA THR A 87 -9.95 -9.45 9.62
C THR A 87 -10.25 -8.49 8.46
N PRO A 88 -11.01 -7.39 8.66
CA PRO A 88 -11.19 -6.36 7.64
C PRO A 88 -9.86 -5.83 7.06
N LEU A 89 -8.81 -5.77 7.88
CA LEU A 89 -7.48 -5.34 7.44
C LEU A 89 -6.85 -6.31 6.44
N HIS A 90 -6.98 -7.64 6.64
CA HIS A 90 -6.52 -8.64 5.68
C HIS A 90 -7.20 -8.47 4.32
N TYR A 91 -8.51 -8.22 4.32
CA TYR A 91 -9.25 -7.96 3.09
C TYR A 91 -8.83 -6.66 2.40
N GLY A 92 -8.66 -5.58 3.16
CA GLY A 92 -8.18 -4.30 2.62
C GLY A 92 -6.79 -4.41 2.00
N ALA A 93 -5.91 -5.15 2.67
CA ALA A 93 -4.57 -5.49 2.21
C ALA A 93 -4.58 -6.31 0.91
N ARG A 94 -5.33 -7.43 0.88
CA ARG A 94 -5.48 -8.30 -0.29
C ARG A 94 -6.04 -7.57 -1.50
N ALA A 95 -6.95 -6.63 -1.28
CA ALA A 95 -7.54 -5.80 -2.33
C ALA A 95 -6.59 -4.72 -2.88
N GLY A 96 -5.41 -4.50 -2.26
CA GLY A 96 -4.49 -3.42 -2.65
C GLY A 96 -5.05 -2.02 -2.38
N GLY A 97 -6.04 -1.90 -1.49
CA GLY A 97 -6.77 -0.66 -1.26
C GLY A 97 -6.10 0.24 -0.22
N ILE A 98 -5.02 0.95 -0.56
CA ILE A 98 -4.25 1.77 0.40
C ILE A 98 -5.14 2.68 1.25
N ARG A 99 -6.11 3.38 0.63
CA ARG A 99 -7.04 4.27 1.33
C ARG A 99 -7.94 3.55 2.34
N MET A 100 -8.30 2.30 2.06
CA MET A 100 -9.07 1.47 2.99
C MET A 100 -8.19 1.00 4.14
N VAL A 101 -6.95 0.60 3.84
CA VAL A 101 -5.96 0.22 4.86
C VAL A 101 -5.68 1.36 5.82
N SER A 102 -5.39 2.58 5.32
CA SER A 102 -5.23 3.78 6.17
C SER A 102 -6.47 4.03 7.01
N LEU A 103 -7.66 4.00 6.41
CA LEU A 103 -8.89 4.21 7.16
C LEU A 103 -9.08 3.19 8.29
N LEU A 104 -8.83 1.90 8.05
CA LEU A 104 -8.99 0.86 9.06
C LEU A 104 -8.01 1.02 10.22
N ILE A 105 -6.78 1.46 9.94
CA ILE A 105 -5.76 1.75 10.96
C ILE A 105 -6.14 3.01 11.76
N ASP A 106 -6.62 4.05 11.07
CA ASP A 106 -7.06 5.30 11.71
C ASP A 106 -8.27 5.10 12.63
N LEU A 107 -9.17 4.18 12.26
CA LEU A 107 -10.35 3.82 13.06
C LEU A 107 -10.00 2.97 14.28
N ALA A 108 -8.85 2.31 14.31
CA ALA A 108 -8.40 1.56 15.49
C ALA A 108 -7.93 2.51 16.58
N ALA A 109 -8.44 2.31 17.81
CA ALA A 109 -7.93 3.02 18.97
C ALA A 109 -6.43 2.72 19.16
N THR A 110 -5.68 3.65 19.75
CA THR A 110 -4.21 3.51 19.91
C THR A 110 -3.79 2.19 20.56
N GLY A 111 -4.58 1.69 21.53
CA GLY A 111 -4.32 0.41 22.20
C GLY A 111 -4.70 -0.85 21.38
N GLU A 112 -5.52 -0.69 20.35
CA GLU A 112 -6.02 -1.79 19.50
C GLU A 112 -5.23 -1.94 18.19
N ARG A 113 -4.47 -0.90 17.79
CA ARG A 113 -3.71 -0.89 16.52
C ARG A 113 -2.73 -2.05 16.41
N CYS A 114 -1.89 -2.28 17.42
CA CYS A 114 -0.94 -3.38 17.40
C CYS A 114 -1.64 -4.73 17.30
N GLN A 115 -2.77 -4.92 18.00
CA GLN A 115 -3.57 -6.14 17.92
C GLN A 115 -4.18 -6.31 16.52
N LEU A 116 -4.67 -5.24 15.90
CA LEU A 116 -5.24 -5.27 14.56
C LEU A 116 -4.18 -5.60 13.49
N LEU A 117 -3.00 -4.97 13.56
CA LEU A 117 -1.90 -5.16 12.63
C LEU A 117 -1.30 -6.58 12.74
N ARG A 118 -1.09 -7.05 13.98
CA ARG A 118 -0.47 -8.35 14.28
C ARG A 118 -1.46 -9.53 14.27
N ALA A 119 -2.75 -9.26 14.01
CA ALA A 119 -3.75 -10.33 13.87
C ALA A 119 -3.35 -11.26 12.71
N THR A 120 -3.32 -12.56 12.96
CA THR A 120 -3.09 -13.60 11.94
C THR A 120 -4.41 -14.17 11.46
N ASN A 121 -4.51 -14.69 10.24
CA ASN A 121 -5.66 -15.45 9.74
C ASN A 121 -5.57 -16.95 10.10
N ALA A 122 -6.41 -17.81 9.53
CA ALA A 122 -6.35 -19.27 9.78
C ALA A 122 -5.09 -19.95 9.22
N SER A 123 -4.39 -19.31 8.28
CA SER A 123 -3.12 -19.76 7.70
C SER A 123 -1.90 -19.21 8.45
N TRP A 124 -2.10 -18.61 9.62
CA TRP A 124 -1.06 -17.89 10.40
C TRP A 124 -0.51 -16.64 9.72
N GLU A 125 -1.13 -16.14 8.65
CA GLU A 125 -0.65 -14.98 7.92
C GLU A 125 -1.25 -13.69 8.48
N THR A 126 -0.44 -12.65 8.64
CA THR A 126 -0.89 -11.28 8.95
C THR A 126 -1.33 -10.52 7.70
N ALA A 127 -1.95 -9.34 7.87
CA ALA A 127 -2.26 -8.44 6.76
C ALA A 127 -1.02 -8.04 5.92
N LEU A 128 0.19 -8.09 6.51
CA LEU A 128 1.44 -7.84 5.79
C LEU A 128 1.71 -8.89 4.69
N HIS A 129 1.31 -10.15 4.91
CA HIS A 129 1.46 -11.20 3.89
C HIS A 129 0.55 -10.91 2.68
N GLU A 130 -0.67 -10.46 2.94
CA GLU A 130 -1.65 -10.15 1.91
C GLU A 130 -1.20 -8.96 1.04
N VAL A 131 -0.55 -7.93 1.61
CA VAL A 131 -0.02 -6.82 0.80
C VAL A 131 1.20 -7.22 -0.02
N VAL A 132 2.01 -8.17 0.46
CA VAL A 132 3.13 -8.75 -0.30
C VAL A 132 2.59 -9.51 -1.51
N ARG A 133 1.53 -10.33 -1.33
CA ARG A 133 0.83 -11.00 -2.44
C ARG A 133 0.20 -10.01 -3.42
N ALA A 134 -0.28 -8.88 -2.92
CA ALA A 134 -0.83 -7.81 -3.75
C ALA A 134 0.25 -6.98 -4.48
N GLY A 135 1.54 -7.20 -4.22
CA GLY A 135 2.64 -6.44 -4.85
C GLY A 135 2.65 -4.95 -4.49
N SER A 136 1.98 -4.57 -3.40
CA SER A 136 1.69 -3.15 -3.10
C SER A 136 2.71 -2.56 -2.12
N LYS A 137 3.86 -2.12 -2.64
CA LYS A 137 4.95 -1.52 -1.85
C LYS A 137 4.50 -0.35 -0.96
N ASP A 138 3.61 0.51 -1.45
CA ASP A 138 3.13 1.67 -0.68
C ASP A 138 2.40 1.24 0.61
N ILE A 139 1.63 0.15 0.53
CA ILE A 139 0.90 -0.38 1.69
C ILE A 139 1.87 -1.10 2.64
N VAL A 140 2.88 -1.80 2.11
CA VAL A 140 3.97 -2.38 2.93
C VAL A 140 4.65 -1.29 3.75
N VAL A 141 5.06 -0.19 3.11
CA VAL A 141 5.69 0.95 3.78
C VAL A 141 4.75 1.53 4.84
N GLN A 142 3.46 1.69 4.52
CA GLN A 142 2.50 2.20 5.48
C GLN A 142 2.34 1.28 6.70
N LEU A 143 2.19 -0.04 6.52
CA LEU A 143 2.03 -0.98 7.64
C LEU A 143 3.30 -1.05 8.49
N MET A 144 4.49 -1.06 7.86
CA MET A 144 5.77 -1.08 8.57
C MET A 144 6.08 0.23 9.31
N ALA A 145 5.50 1.35 8.87
CA ALA A 145 5.61 2.63 9.58
C ALA A 145 4.75 2.66 10.85
N GLU A 146 3.61 1.96 10.85
CA GLU A 146 2.75 1.81 12.03
C GLU A 146 3.32 0.81 13.04
N ASP A 147 3.96 -0.26 12.56
CA ASP A 147 4.62 -1.26 13.39
C ASP A 147 5.85 -1.85 12.68
N CYS A 148 7.04 -1.37 13.08
CA CYS A 148 8.30 -1.79 12.47
C CYS A 148 8.67 -3.25 12.77
N GLU A 149 8.07 -3.88 13.79
CA GLU A 149 8.28 -5.28 14.13
C GLU A 149 7.34 -6.21 13.36
N LEU A 150 6.39 -5.68 12.57
CA LEU A 150 5.36 -6.47 11.90
C LEU A 150 5.94 -7.54 10.96
N ALA A 151 7.11 -7.27 10.36
CA ALA A 151 7.83 -8.22 9.52
C ALA A 151 8.35 -9.46 10.28
N GLY A 152 8.36 -9.43 11.61
CA GLY A 152 8.66 -10.57 12.48
C GLY A 152 7.46 -11.46 12.78
N PHE A 153 6.25 -11.10 12.34
CA PHE A 153 5.03 -11.87 12.61
C PHE A 153 4.57 -12.67 11.39
N PRO A 154 3.96 -13.85 11.58
CA PRO A 154 3.82 -14.58 12.86
C PRO A 154 5.19 -15.01 13.44
N ARG A 155 5.32 -15.02 14.78
CA ARG A 155 6.57 -15.44 15.45
C ARG A 155 6.73 -16.95 15.44
N ASP A 156 5.64 -17.67 15.68
CA ASP A 156 5.61 -19.12 15.80
C ASP A 156 4.59 -19.69 14.80
N GLY A 157 5.07 -20.26 13.69
CA GLY A 157 4.25 -20.88 12.65
C GLY A 157 4.05 -20.02 11.39
N GLY A 158 3.65 -20.65 10.28
CA GLY A 158 3.46 -19.98 8.99
C GLY A 158 4.76 -19.64 8.25
N ILE A 159 4.60 -19.08 7.06
CA ILE A 159 5.70 -18.48 6.29
C ILE A 159 5.92 -17.05 6.75
N SER A 160 7.13 -16.51 6.62
CA SER A 160 7.39 -15.11 6.94
C SER A 160 7.05 -14.18 5.77
N PRO A 161 6.75 -12.88 6.05
CA PRO A 161 6.54 -11.89 4.99
C PRO A 161 7.73 -11.74 4.05
N LEU A 162 8.96 -11.83 4.58
CA LEU A 162 10.16 -11.77 3.75
C LEU A 162 10.31 -13.01 2.87
N TYR A 163 10.10 -14.21 3.43
CA TYR A 163 10.14 -15.44 2.65
C TYR A 163 9.15 -15.38 1.48
N LEU A 164 7.92 -14.92 1.76
CA LEU A 164 6.88 -14.76 0.75
C LEU A 164 7.28 -13.74 -0.33
N ALA A 165 7.90 -12.60 0.04
CA ALA A 165 8.35 -11.61 -0.92
C ALA A 165 9.43 -12.17 -1.87
N VAL A 166 10.38 -12.96 -1.33
CA VAL A 166 11.40 -13.62 -2.14
C VAL A 166 10.79 -14.71 -3.03
N LEU A 167 9.86 -15.51 -2.50
CA LEU A 167 9.16 -16.55 -3.27
C LEU A 167 8.40 -15.97 -4.47
N LEU A 168 7.85 -14.76 -4.34
CA LEU A 168 7.12 -14.06 -5.39
C LEU A 168 8.02 -13.20 -6.29
N ASP A 169 9.34 -13.22 -6.07
CA ASP A 169 10.33 -12.37 -6.78
C ASP A 169 10.07 -10.85 -6.62
N GLU A 170 9.44 -10.45 -5.51
CA GLU A 170 9.13 -9.06 -5.17
C GLU A 170 10.31 -8.40 -4.45
N ILE A 171 11.44 -8.25 -5.17
CA ILE A 171 12.73 -7.81 -4.62
C ILE A 171 12.64 -6.41 -3.97
N ASP A 172 11.86 -5.51 -4.52
CA ASP A 172 11.69 -4.16 -3.96
C ASP A 172 10.92 -4.18 -2.64
N ILE A 173 9.94 -5.07 -2.50
CA ILE A 173 9.20 -5.28 -1.25
C ILE A 173 10.10 -5.95 -0.22
N ALA A 174 10.83 -7.00 -0.61
CA ALA A 174 11.79 -7.68 0.27
C ALA A 174 12.84 -6.70 0.83
N ARG A 175 13.35 -5.81 -0.02
CA ARG A 175 14.30 -4.75 0.40
C ARG A 175 13.66 -3.75 1.35
N SER A 176 12.43 -3.31 1.08
CA SER A 176 11.68 -2.43 1.97
C SER A 176 11.45 -3.08 3.34
N LEU A 177 11.05 -4.35 3.39
CA LEU A 177 10.88 -5.10 4.63
C LEU A 177 12.19 -5.14 5.43
N TYR A 178 13.32 -5.42 4.77
CA TYR A 178 14.64 -5.49 5.43
C TYR A 178 15.07 -4.14 6.02
N VAL A 179 14.95 -3.07 5.24
CA VAL A 179 15.38 -1.72 5.67
C VAL A 179 14.50 -1.20 6.81
N MET A 180 13.17 -1.36 6.72
CA MET A 180 12.24 -0.78 7.70
C MET A 180 12.19 -1.54 9.03
N SER A 181 12.47 -2.84 9.01
CA SER A 181 12.53 -3.65 10.23
C SER A 181 13.88 -3.56 10.96
N HIS A 182 14.86 -2.82 10.42
CA HIS A 182 16.21 -2.72 10.96
C HIS A 182 16.90 -4.09 11.17
N GLY A 183 16.55 -5.08 10.34
CA GLY A 183 17.03 -6.45 10.46
C GLY A 183 16.28 -7.33 11.47
N ASN A 184 15.29 -6.80 12.18
CA ASN A 184 14.44 -7.56 13.11
C ASN A 184 13.19 -8.12 12.40
N LEU A 185 13.39 -9.19 11.63
CA LEU A 185 12.36 -9.80 10.80
C LEU A 185 12.51 -11.32 10.76
N SER A 186 11.43 -12.03 10.45
CA SER A 186 11.42 -13.48 10.39
C SER A 186 11.86 -14.00 9.02
N TYR A 187 12.63 -15.09 9.01
CA TYR A 187 13.08 -15.79 7.79
C TYR A 187 12.38 -17.15 7.60
N SER A 188 11.35 -17.44 8.40
CA SER A 188 10.68 -18.74 8.41
C SER A 188 10.05 -19.07 7.05
N GLY A 189 10.45 -20.20 6.47
CA GLY A 189 9.82 -20.78 5.29
C GLY A 189 8.74 -21.81 5.64
N PRO A 190 8.09 -22.44 4.65
CA PRO A 190 7.14 -23.52 4.87
C PRO A 190 7.87 -24.73 5.47
N GLY A 191 7.89 -24.82 6.80
CA GLY A 191 8.64 -25.85 7.50
C GLY A 191 8.54 -25.76 9.03
N ARG A 192 7.43 -26.28 9.57
CA ARG A 192 7.31 -27.16 10.76
C ARG A 192 5.82 -27.34 11.13
N CYS A 193 5.07 -28.01 10.27
CA CYS A 193 3.80 -28.64 10.63
C CYS A 193 3.72 -29.95 9.82
N ASN A 194 4.39 -31.00 10.28
CA ASN A 194 4.14 -32.42 9.98
C ASN A 194 5.28 -33.26 10.60
N GLU A 195 5.34 -33.32 11.94
CA GLU A 195 6.10 -34.33 12.69
C GLU A 195 5.20 -34.99 13.76
N ASP A 196 3.87 -34.97 13.61
CA ASP A 196 2.94 -35.61 14.58
C ASP A 196 1.69 -36.22 13.91
N VAL A 197 1.86 -37.03 12.86
CA VAL A 197 0.86 -38.06 12.48
C VAL A 197 1.55 -39.25 11.82
N PHE A 198 2.08 -40.18 12.62
CA PHE A 198 2.09 -41.63 12.36
C PHE A 198 2.12 -42.38 13.70
#